data_AF-A0AAU2XS52-F1
#
_entry.id   AF-A0AAU2XS52-F1
#
_cell.length_a   1.000
_cell.length_b   1.000
_cell.length_c   1.000
_cell.angle_alpha   90.00
_cell.angle_beta   90.00
_cell.angle_gamma   90.00
#
_symmetry.space_group_name_H-M   'P 1'
#
loop_
_entity.id
_entity.type
_entity.pdbx_description
1 polymer ?
#
loop_
_entity_poly.entity_id
_entity_poly.type
_entity_poly.pdbx_seq_one_letter_code
_entity_poly.pdbx_strand_id
1 'polypeptide(L)' 'MGKSEVKTRPCEWCGKPVQQPESRWRKRRYCSKEHRRKNRIAEAVWEFLDIW' A
#
# COMPACT_ATOMS: atom_id res chain seq x y z
N MET A 1 -2.17 25.22 -17.52
CA MET A 1 -1.62 23.86 -17.34
C MET A 1 -1.24 23.70 -15.87
N GLY A 2 -2.15 23.20 -15.04
CA GLY A 2 -1.84 22.94 -13.62
C GLY A 2 -0.95 21.71 -13.52
N LYS A 3 0.26 21.86 -12.99
CA LYS A 3 1.10 20.72 -12.59
C LYS A 3 0.37 20.01 -11.46
N SER A 4 -0.34 18.92 -11.76
CA SER A 4 -0.92 18.05 -10.73
C SER A 4 0.22 17.60 -9.81
N GLU A 5 0.17 18.01 -8.56
CA GLU A 5 1.21 17.71 -7.58
C GLU A 5 1.09 16.22 -7.26
N VAL A 6 1.96 15.40 -7.83
CA VAL A 6 1.93 13.95 -7.58
C VAL A 6 2.39 13.70 -6.16
N LYS A 7 1.45 13.62 -5.24
CA LYS A 7 1.74 13.31 -3.83
C LYS A 7 2.29 11.91 -3.73
N THR A 8 3.41 11.71 -3.04
CA THR A 8 3.93 10.38 -2.76
C THR A 8 3.56 9.96 -1.35
N ARG A 9 3.18 8.69 -1.17
CA ARG A 9 3.01 8.08 0.17
C ARG A 9 3.87 6.82 0.29
N PRO A 10 4.41 6.50 1.47
CA PRO A 10 5.16 5.26 1.67
C PRO A 10 4.24 4.04 1.49
N CYS A 11 4.78 2.97 0.93
CA CYS A 11 4.14 1.67 0.85
C CYS A 11 4.00 1.07 2.25
N GLU A 12 2.79 0.65 2.64
CA GLU A 12 2.54 0.11 3.98
C GLU A 12 3.37 -1.17 4.27
N TRP A 13 3.69 -1.95 3.24
CA TRP A 13 4.49 -3.18 3.40
C TRP A 13 6.02 -3.00 3.40
N CYS A 14 6.56 -2.14 2.52
CA CYS A 14 8.02 -2.05 2.29
C CYS A 14 8.60 -0.63 2.45
N GLY A 15 7.78 0.35 2.80
CA GLY A 15 8.18 1.75 2.97
C GLY A 15 8.49 2.53 1.68
N LYS A 16 8.63 1.87 0.52
CA LYS A 16 8.96 2.56 -0.74
C LYS A 16 7.95 3.66 -1.11
N PRO A 17 8.39 4.83 -1.62
CA PRO A 17 7.49 5.89 -2.03
C PRO A 17 6.63 5.47 -3.22
N VAL A 18 5.32 5.64 -3.09
CA VAL A 18 4.31 5.30 -4.09
C VAL A 18 3.60 6.56 -4.54
N GLN A 19 3.64 6.81 -5.84
CA GLN A 19 2.95 7.93 -6.48
C GLN A 19 1.42 7.81 -6.29
N GLN A 20 0.80 8.89 -5.82
CA GLN A 20 -0.64 9.06 -5.67
C GLN A 20 -1.11 10.03 -6.75
N PRO A 21 -1.70 9.54 -7.85
CA PRO A 21 -2.35 10.42 -8.80
C PRO A 21 -3.55 11.08 -8.11
N GLU A 22 -3.62 12.42 -8.14
CA GLU A 22 -4.73 13.17 -7.53
C GLU A 22 -6.09 12.81 -8.14
N SER A 23 -6.11 12.43 -9.43
CA SER A 23 -7.30 11.98 -10.15
C SER A 23 -7.89 10.66 -9.63
N ARG A 24 -7.17 9.92 -8.78
CA ARG A 24 -7.63 8.64 -8.27
C ARG A 24 -8.30 8.82 -6.91
N TRP A 25 -9.62 8.63 -6.88
CA TRP A 25 -10.42 8.58 -5.63
C TRP A 25 -9.82 7.64 -4.57
N ARG A 26 -9.37 6.44 -4.98
CA ARG A 26 -8.77 5.46 -4.06
C ARG A 26 -7.24 5.54 -4.02
N LYS A 27 -6.70 6.05 -2.92
CA LYS A 27 -5.25 6.12 -2.68
C LYS A 27 -4.59 4.73 -2.72
N ARG A 28 -3.44 4.64 -3.36
CA ARG A 28 -2.65 3.40 -3.52
C ARG A 28 -1.84 3.13 -2.24
N ARG A 29 -2.16 2.06 -1.52
CA ARG A 29 -1.47 1.68 -0.27
C ARG A 29 -0.14 0.94 -0.48
N TYR A 30 -0.01 0.25 -1.61
CA TYR A 30 1.14 -0.61 -1.90
C TYR A 30 1.79 -0.27 -3.23
N CYS A 31 3.12 -0.40 -3.29
CA CYS A 31 3.86 -0.20 -4.53
C CYS A 31 3.48 -1.25 -5.60
N SER A 32 3.17 -2.48 -5.20
CA SER A 32 2.88 -3.60 -6.11
C SER A 32 1.71 -4.47 -5.62
N LYS A 33 1.11 -5.22 -6.55
CA LYS A 33 0.07 -6.22 -6.21
C LYS A 33 0.62 -7.31 -5.29
N GLU A 34 1.90 -7.67 -5.43
CA GLU A 34 2.56 -8.65 -4.57
C GLU A 34 2.57 -8.21 -3.10
N HIS A 35 2.88 -6.95 -2.81
CA HIS A 35 2.86 -6.42 -1.45
C HIS A 35 1.46 -6.42 -0.85
N ARG A 36 0.43 -6.16 -1.67
CA ARG A 36 -0.96 -6.34 -1.24
C ARG A 36 -1.25 -7.79 -0.85
N ARG A 37 -0.75 -8.76 -1.62
CA ARG A 37 -0.95 -10.19 -1.34
C ARG A 37 -0.17 -10.64 -0.10
N LYS A 38 1.09 -10.21 0.02
CA LYS A 38 1.93 -10.49 1.19
C LYS A 38 1.32 -9.93 2.48
N ASN A 39 0.81 -8.70 2.45
CA ASN A 39 0.10 -8.14 3.59
C ASN A 39 -1.10 -8.99 3.98
N ARG A 40 -1.92 -9.44 3.01
CA ARG A 40 -3.08 -10.29 3.31
C ARG A 40 -2.69 -11.62 3.95
N ILE A 41 -1.56 -12.20 3.53
CA ILE A 41 -1.03 -13.43 4.13
C ILE A 41 -0.46 -13.14 5.52
N ALA A 42 0.27 -12.03 5.69
CA ALA A 42 0.83 -11.65 6.98
C ALA A 42 -0.25 -11.45 8.04
N GLU A 43 -1.33 -10.72 7.72
CA GLU A 43 -2.48 -10.58 8.65
C GLU A 43 -3.07 -11.95 9.02
N ALA A 44 -3.23 -12.84 8.04
CA ALA A 44 -3.76 -14.19 8.30
C ALA A 44 -2.81 -15.06 9.13
N VAL A 45 -1.49 -14.91 8.94
CA VAL A 45 -0.47 -15.61 9.73
C VAL A 45 -0.43 -15.06 11.15
N TRP A 46 -0.52 -13.74 11.34
CA TRP A 46 -0.60 -13.14 12.66
C TRP A 46 -1.85 -13.59 13.41
N GLU A 47 -3.03 -13.57 12.77
CA GLU A 47 -4.27 -14.09 13.37
C GLU A 47 -4.15 -15.56 13.75
N PHE A 48 -3.50 -16.38 12.93
CA PHE A 48 -3.29 -17.80 13.22
C PHE A 48 -2.28 -18.03 14.36
N LEU A 49 -1.24 -17.21 14.49
CA LEU A 49 -0.22 -17.34 15.53
C LEU A 49 -0.66 -16.76 16.89
N ASP A 50 -1.61 -15.82 16.91
CA ASP A 50 -2.16 -15.23 18.15
C ASP A 50 -3.18 -16.16 18.85
N ILE A 51 -3.61 -17.23 18.17
CA ILE A 51 -4.61 -18.21 18.66
C ILE A 51 -3.97 -19.34 19.50
N TRP A 52 -2.65 -19.37 19.69
CA TRP A 52 -1.92 -20.37 20.49
C TRP A 52 -1.37 -19.79 21.78
#